data_AF-A0A841TWA9-F1
#
_entry.id   AF-A0A841TWA9-F1
#
_cell.length_a   1.000
_cell.length_b   1.000
_cell.length_c   1.000
_cell.angle_alpha   90.00
_cell.angle_beta   90.00
_cell.angle_gamma   90.00
#
_symmetry.space_group_name_H-M   'P 1'
#
loop_
_entity.id
_entity.type
_entity.pdbx_description
1 polymer ?
#
loop_
_entity_poly.entity_id
_entity_poly.type
_entity_poly.pdbx_seq_one_letter_code
_entity_poly.pdbx_strand_id
1 'polypeptide(L)' 'MAAARTEAIKQGVLFVTTTRTGSGTMYEGGEGIIAGDSLNPQHARIMLLLSLAFSDDQAVIQSWFAKYAAQNVAVQ' A
#
# COMPACT_ATOMS: atom_id res chain seq x y z
N MET A 1 12.01 8.04 -14.20
CA MET A 1 10.91 7.73 -13.26
C MET A 1 11.39 7.01 -12.00
N ALA A 2 12.33 6.06 -12.07
CA ALA A 2 12.84 5.35 -10.89
C ALA A 2 13.60 6.27 -9.90
N ALA A 3 14.54 7.10 -10.37
CA ALA A 3 15.39 7.94 -9.49
C ALA A 3 14.60 8.91 -8.59
N ALA A 4 13.62 9.63 -9.14
CA ALA A 4 12.80 10.56 -8.35
C ALA A 4 11.94 9.85 -7.31
N ARG A 5 11.46 8.64 -7.63
CA ARG A 5 10.68 7.82 -6.69
C ARG A 5 11.57 7.30 -5.55
N THR A 6 12.74 6.78 -5.87
CA THR A 6 13.70 6.31 -4.87
C THR A 6 14.11 7.43 -3.92
N GLU A 7 14.30 8.65 -4.43
CA GLU A 7 14.61 9.80 -3.57
C GLU A 7 13.43 10.20 -2.68
N ALA A 8 12.21 10.19 -3.22
CA ALA A 8 11.01 10.44 -2.42
C ALA A 8 10.81 9.39 -1.32
N ILE A 9 11.09 8.11 -1.60
CA ILE A 9 11.04 7.03 -0.59
C ILE A 9 12.03 7.31 0.56
N LYS A 10 13.25 7.76 0.25
CA LYS A 10 14.23 8.16 1.29
C LYS A 10 13.76 9.34 2.14
N GLN A 11 12.92 10.21 1.58
CA GLN A 11 12.30 11.33 2.29
C GLN A 11 11.02 10.93 3.05
N GLY A 12 10.68 9.64 3.10
CA GLY A 12 9.51 9.13 3.81
C GLY A 12 8.20 9.22 3.02
N VAL A 13 8.25 9.47 1.71
CA VAL A 13 7.06 9.45 0.86
C VAL A 13 6.64 8.00 0.58
N LEU A 14 5.42 7.67 0.99
CA LEU A 14 4.84 6.34 0.79
C LEU A 14 4.23 6.20 -0.62
N PHE A 15 4.47 5.04 -1.23
CA PHE A 15 3.88 4.66 -2.50
C PHE A 15 3.03 3.41 -2.34
N VAL A 16 1.82 3.44 -2.89
CA VAL A 16 0.93 2.27 -2.95
C VAL A 16 0.68 1.92 -4.42
N THR A 17 0.88 0.66 -4.78
CA THR A 17 0.56 0.14 -6.12
C THR A 17 -0.76 -0.62 -6.10
N THR A 18 -1.64 -0.36 -7.07
CA THR A 18 -2.97 -0.98 -7.17
C THR A 18 -3.27 -1.33 -8.62
N THR A 19 -4.23 -2.23 -8.85
CA THR A 19 -4.78 -2.50 -10.18
C THR A 19 -6.06 -1.68 -10.40
N ARG A 20 -6.36 -1.35 -11.66
CA ARG A 20 -7.61 -0.63 -12.00
C ARG A 20 -8.87 -1.45 -11.71
N THR A 21 -8.76 -2.78 -11.72
CA THR A 21 -9.89 -3.70 -11.57
C THR A 21 -10.21 -4.03 -10.11
N GLY A 22 -9.33 -3.71 -9.15
CA GLY A 22 -9.52 -4.13 -7.75
C GLY A 22 -9.55 -5.64 -7.59
N SER A 23 -8.91 -6.35 -8.52
CA SER A 23 -8.80 -7.79 -8.55
C SER A 23 -7.47 -8.18 -9.18
N GLY A 24 -6.80 -9.16 -8.60
CA GLY A 24 -5.46 -9.62 -8.99
C GLY A 24 -4.38 -9.22 -7.98
N THR A 25 -3.48 -10.16 -7.71
CA THR A 25 -2.39 -10.03 -6.75
C THR A 25 -1.38 -9.00 -7.26
N MET A 26 -1.35 -7.82 -6.65
CA MET A 26 -0.21 -6.90 -6.78
C MET A 26 0.89 -7.38 -5.85
N TYR A 27 2.01 -7.82 -6.40
CA TYR A 27 3.21 -8.14 -5.63
C TYR A 27 3.94 -6.84 -5.26
N GLU A 28 4.74 -6.85 -4.19
CA GLU A 28 5.57 -5.71 -3.78
C GLU A 28 6.38 -5.21 -4.99
N GLY A 29 6.07 -3.99 -5.43
CA GLY A 29 6.56 -3.43 -6.70
C GLY A 29 8.03 -2.97 -6.68
N GLY A 30 8.80 -3.41 -5.68
CA GLY A 30 10.16 -2.97 -5.37
C GLY A 30 10.28 -2.32 -4.00
N GLU A 31 11.52 -1.99 -3.63
CA GLU A 31 11.89 -1.33 -2.38
C GLU A 31 11.04 -0.06 -2.16
N GLY A 32 10.33 0.02 -1.03
CA GLY A 32 9.56 1.20 -0.65
C GLY A 32 8.16 1.34 -1.27
N ILE A 33 7.61 0.30 -1.91
CA ILE A 33 6.27 0.32 -2.49
C ILE A 33 5.36 -0.71 -1.81
N ILE A 34 4.28 -0.21 -1.21
CA ILE A 34 3.25 -1.03 -0.57
C ILE A 34 2.31 -1.61 -1.64
N ALA A 35 2.11 -2.91 -1.60
CA ALA A 35 1.12 -3.58 -2.43
C ALA A 35 -0.30 -3.30 -1.91
N GLY A 36 -1.16 -2.74 -2.78
CA GLY A 36 -2.58 -2.54 -2.50
C GLY A 36 -3.44 -3.78 -2.74
N ASP A 37 -2.83 -4.90 -3.15
CA ASP A 37 -3.46 -6.19 -3.45
C ASP A 37 -4.78 -6.05 -4.21
N SER A 38 -5.91 -6.40 -3.59
CA SER A 38 -7.25 -6.38 -4.19
C SER A 38 -7.98 -5.04 -4.07
N LEU A 39 -7.34 -4.00 -3.53
CA LEU A 39 -7.94 -2.68 -3.46
C LEU A 39 -7.89 -2.00 -4.82
N ASN A 40 -9.01 -1.39 -5.20
CA ASN A 40 -8.99 -0.39 -6.26
C ASN A 40 -8.27 0.89 -5.77
N PRO A 41 -7.93 1.84 -6.67
CA PRO A 41 -7.20 3.05 -6.28
C PRO A 41 -7.93 3.93 -5.25
N GLN A 42 -9.27 3.91 -5.24
CA GLN A 42 -10.08 4.73 -4.35
C GLN A 42 -10.05 4.18 -2.91
N HIS A 43 -10.24 2.87 -2.75
CA HIS A 43 -10.15 2.19 -1.47
C HIS A 43 -8.73 2.24 -0.91
N ALA A 44 -7.71 2.03 -1.75
CA ALA A 44 -6.32 2.14 -1.34
C ALA A 44 -5.96 3.56 -0.87
N ARG A 45 -6.52 4.61 -1.51
CA ARG A 45 -6.35 5.99 -1.05
C ARG A 45 -6.94 6.21 0.34
N ILE A 46 -8.16 5.72 0.58
CA ILE A 46 -8.79 5.84 1.91
C ILE A 46 -8.00 5.06 2.95
N MET A 47 -7.59 3.83 2.64
CA MET A 47 -6.76 3.01 3.52
C MET A 47 -5.44 3.68 3.87
N LEU A 48 -4.76 4.27 2.89
CA LEU A 48 -3.51 5.00 3.11
C LEU A 48 -3.73 6.23 4.00
N LEU A 49 -4.77 7.03 3.72
CA LEU A 49 -5.10 8.20 4.53
C LEU A 49 -5.43 7.82 5.98
N LEU A 50 -6.19 6.75 6.18
CA LEU A 50 -6.50 6.22 7.51
C LEU A 50 -5.21 5.77 8.21
N SER A 51 -4.36 5.03 7.51
CA SER A 51 -3.11 4.52 8.06
C SER A 51 -2.18 5.66 8.51
N LEU A 52 -2.03 6.67 7.66
CA LEU A 52 -1.23 7.87 7.95
C LEU A 52 -1.78 8.70 9.12
N ALA A 53 -3.07 8.57 9.46
CA ALA A 53 -3.65 9.24 10.63
C ALA A 53 -3.24 8.58 11.95
N PHE A 54 -2.80 7.32 11.93
CA PHE A 54 -2.46 6.55 13.13
C PHE A 54 -0.96 6.20 13.23
N SER A 55 -0.22 6.25 12.14
CA SER A 55 1.20 5.89 12.11
C SER A 55 1.93 6.58 10.96
N ASP A 56 3.20 6.91 11.18
CA ASP A 56 4.17 7.32 10.16
C ASP A 56 5.18 6.20 9.83
N ASP A 57 5.24 5.14 10.65
CA ASP A 57 6.05 3.95 10.38
C ASP A 57 5.53 3.16 9.17
N GLN A 58 6.34 3.11 8.12
CA GLN A 58 6.05 2.40 6.88
C GLN A 58 5.78 0.89 7.12
N ALA A 59 6.52 0.23 8.01
CA ALA A 59 6.36 -1.20 8.25
C ALA A 59 5.01 -1.50 8.90
N VAL A 60 4.55 -0.62 9.80
CA VAL A 60 3.22 -0.71 10.41
C VAL A 60 2.13 -0.55 9.35
N ILE A 61 2.24 0.48 8.50
CA ILE A 61 1.28 0.72 7.42
C ILE A 61 1.25 -0.45 6.44
N GLN A 62 2.41 -0.98 6.03
CA GLN A 62 2.52 -2.15 5.16
C GLN A 62 1.84 -3.38 5.78
N SER A 63 1.96 -3.58 7.09
CA SER A 63 1.29 -4.68 7.80
C SER A 63 -0.25 -4.55 7.75
N TRP A 64 -0.77 -3.33 7.82
CA TRP A 64 -2.21 -3.09 7.70
C TRP A 64 -2.72 -3.32 6.28
N PHE A 65 -1.97 -2.92 5.27
CA PHE A 65 -2.29 -3.29 3.89
C PHE A 65 -2.28 -4.80 3.71
N ALA A 66 -1.26 -5.51 4.19
CA ALA A 66 -1.23 -6.98 4.12
C ALA A 66 -2.43 -7.64 4.83
N LYS A 67 -2.90 -7.05 5.95
CA LYS A 67 -4.01 -7.60 6.74
C LYS A 67 -5.40 -7.29 6.17
N TYR A 68 -5.62 -6.07 5.67
CA TYR A 68 -6.95 -5.56 5.33
C TYR A 68 -7.17 -5.31 3.84
N ALA A 69 -6.11 -5.27 3.02
CA ALA A 69 -6.22 -5.06 1.56
C ALA A 69 -6.45 -6.35 0.78
N ALA A 70 -6.18 -7.52 1.38
CA ALA A 70 -6.41 -8.83 0.77
C ALA A 70 -7.89 -9.23 0.86
N GLN A 71 -8.44 -9.82 -0.20
CA GLN A 71 -9.83 -10.32 -0.19
C GLN A 71 -10.05 -11.48 0.79
N ASN A 72 -8.98 -12.20 1.15
CA ASN A 72 -9.07 -13.32 2.07
C ASN A 72 -8.90 -12.85 3.52
N VAL A 73 -9.89 -12.12 4.02
CA VAL A 73 -9.99 -11.85 5.45
C VAL A 73 -10.47 -13.16 6.10
N ALA A 74 -9.54 -13.91 6.69
CA ALA A 74 -9.91 -15.04 7.53
C ALA A 74 -10.70 -14.49 8.73
N VAL A 75 -12.02 -14.60 8.67
CA VAL A 75 -12.90 -14.34 9.82
C VAL A 75 -12.68 -15.51 10.78
N GLN A 76 -11.99 -15.25 11.89
CA GLN A 76 -11.93 -16.16 13.04
C GLN A 76 -13.14 -15.94 13.93
#